data_AF-A0A914XTV6-F1
#
_entry.id   AF-A0A914XTV6-F1
#
_cell.length_a   1.000
_cell.length_b   1.000
_cell.length_c   1.000
_cell.angle_alpha   90.00
_cell.angle_beta   90.00
_cell.angle_gamma   90.00
#
_symmetry.space_group_name_H-M   'P 1'
#
loop_
_entity.id
_entity.type
_entity.pdbx_description
1 polymer ?
#
loop_
_entity_poly.entity_id
_entity_poly.type
_entity_poly.pdbx_seq_one_letter_code
_entity_poly.pdbx_strand_id
1 'polypeptide(L)'
;MAKNMSNTRFRNIDVDAFDPEQFQDQDETGGDALSPGVGPDENQVAQLLQSNRHEEALKVALQNAPLKTKNQAVKDRATATVVRVLTSIKQTDMEKIVEKLSSDQLDLLMKYVYKGMEIQADDQTCKSLLAWHSHIFNKGGLGSIVRVMTDRRRL
;
A
#
# COMPACT_ATOMS: atom_id res chain seq x y z
N MET A 1 53.43 22.22 11.32
CA MET A 1 52.63 21.00 11.57
C MET A 1 51.26 21.46 12.05
N ALA A 2 50.18 21.15 11.31
CA ALA A 2 48.83 21.56 11.70
C ALA A 2 48.39 20.77 12.95
N LYS A 3 47.93 21.48 13.99
CA LYS A 3 47.33 20.91 15.19
C LYS A 3 46.10 20.11 14.76
N ASN A 4 46.12 18.78 14.91
CA ASN A 4 44.90 17.98 14.82
C ASN A 4 43.92 18.50 15.88
N MET A 5 42.87 19.18 15.45
CA MET A 5 41.76 19.57 16.31
C MET A 5 41.12 18.29 16.83
N SER A 6 41.38 17.95 18.08
CA SER A 6 40.94 16.73 18.77
C SER A 6 39.42 16.61 18.94
N ASN A 7 38.64 17.58 18.45
CA ASN A 7 37.19 17.61 18.56
C ASN A 7 36.54 17.87 17.20
N THR A 8 36.12 16.79 16.53
CA THR A 8 35.41 16.81 15.24
C THR A 8 33.89 16.75 15.42
N ARG A 9 33.38 16.86 16.66
CA ARG A 9 31.95 16.67 16.99
C ARG A 9 31.02 17.64 16.24
N PHE A 10 31.51 18.81 15.87
CA PHE A 10 30.78 19.79 15.06
C PHE A 10 30.40 19.28 13.66
N ARG A 11 31.10 18.27 13.13
CA ARG A 11 30.79 17.66 11.81
C ARG A 11 29.68 16.61 11.87
N ASN A 12 29.28 16.20 13.08
CA ASN A 12 28.20 15.23 13.27
C ASN A 12 26.83 15.92 13.40
N ILE A 13 26.80 17.25 13.37
CA ILE A 13 25.56 18.02 13.43
C ILE A 13 24.98 18.02 12.02
N ASP A 14 23.76 17.48 11.89
CA ASP A 14 22.97 17.57 10.67
C ASP A 14 22.42 19.00 10.55
N VAL A 15 23.17 19.85 9.84
CA VAL A 15 22.79 21.26 9.62
C VAL A 15 21.61 21.39 8.66
N ASP A 16 21.40 20.40 7.78
CA ASP A 16 20.33 20.40 6.78
C ASP A 16 18.96 20.18 7.43
N ALA A 17 18.91 19.50 8.59
CA ALA A 17 17.70 19.36 9.41
C ALA A 17 17.17 20.70 9.97
N PHE A 18 17.96 21.77 9.94
CA PHE A 18 17.57 23.11 10.39
C PHE A 18 17.38 24.09 9.22
N ASP A 19 17.50 23.64 7.98
CA ASP A 19 17.30 24.47 6.80
C ASP A 19 15.81 24.87 6.69
N PRO A 20 15.45 26.16 6.74
CA PRO A 20 14.05 26.61 6.58
C PRO A 20 13.45 26.29 5.21
N GLU A 21 14.28 26.01 4.19
CA GLU A 21 13.84 25.56 2.86
C GLU A 21 13.72 24.03 2.76
N GLN A 22 14.03 23.30 3.83
CA GLN A 22 13.89 21.85 3.85
C GLN A 22 12.43 21.47 3.56
N PHE A 23 12.26 20.67 2.50
CA PHE A 23 10.97 20.18 2.12
C PHE A 23 10.38 19.33 3.25
N GLN A 24 9.35 19.84 3.93
CA GLN A 24 8.53 19.06 4.84
C GLN A 24 7.37 18.46 4.04
N ASP A 25 7.20 17.15 4.17
CA ASP A 25 5.95 16.54 3.80
C ASP A 25 4.84 17.27 4.54
N GLN A 26 4.00 18.00 3.79
CA GLN A 26 2.72 18.43 4.33
C GLN A 26 1.98 17.15 4.67
N ASP A 27 2.04 16.78 5.95
CA ASP A 27 1.11 15.90 6.60
C ASP A 27 -0.28 16.50 6.32
N GLU A 28 -0.91 16.15 5.19
CA GLU A 28 -2.38 16.27 4.98
C GLU A 28 -3.16 15.40 5.98
N THR A 29 -2.48 14.94 7.02
CA THR A 29 -2.93 14.41 8.29
C THR A 29 -3.77 15.44 9.08
N GLY A 30 -3.82 16.70 8.63
CA GLY A 30 -4.80 17.70 9.06
C GLY A 30 -6.18 17.51 8.41
N GLY A 31 -7.02 16.68 9.03
CA GLY A 31 -8.48 16.83 8.98
C GLY A 31 -9.17 16.38 7.68
N ASP A 32 -9.48 15.08 7.58
CA ASP A 32 -10.84 14.75 7.18
C ASP A 32 -11.26 13.40 7.79
N ALA A 33 -12.27 13.47 8.67
CA ALA A 33 -12.77 12.43 9.56
C ALA A 33 -13.65 11.39 8.84
N LEU A 34 -13.34 11.05 7.59
CA LEU A 34 -14.23 10.25 6.74
C LEU A 34 -13.82 8.80 6.53
N SER A 35 -12.60 8.40 6.92
CA SER A 35 -12.24 6.98 6.99
C SER A 35 -11.72 6.67 8.38
N PRO A 36 -12.44 5.89 9.20
CA PRO A 36 -11.88 5.41 10.45
C PRO A 36 -10.57 4.70 10.09
N GLY A 37 -9.45 5.11 10.69
CA GLY A 37 -8.12 4.51 10.46
C GLY A 37 -8.02 3.09 11.03
N VAL A 38 -9.07 2.29 10.83
CA VAL A 38 -9.33 0.96 11.35
C VAL A 38 -9.05 -0.10 10.28
N GLY A 39 -9.01 0.29 9.00
CA GLY A 39 -8.80 -0.63 7.88
C GLY A 39 -10.11 -1.26 7.39
N PRO A 40 -10.03 -2.22 6.46
CA PRO A 40 -11.20 -2.91 5.93
C PRO A 40 -11.88 -3.79 6.99
N ASP A 41 -13.19 -4.03 6.84
CA ASP A 41 -13.94 -4.92 7.73
C ASP A 41 -13.57 -6.39 7.46
N GLU A 42 -12.65 -6.91 8.27
CA GLU A 42 -12.15 -8.28 8.13
C GLU A 42 -13.25 -9.34 8.26
N ASN A 43 -14.27 -9.08 9.07
CA ASN A 43 -15.36 -10.03 9.28
C ASN A 43 -16.24 -10.12 8.04
N GLN A 44 -16.57 -8.96 7.46
CA GLN A 44 -17.35 -8.90 6.23
C GLN A 44 -16.58 -9.55 5.07
N VAL A 45 -15.28 -9.27 4.95
CA VAL A 45 -14.43 -9.91 3.95
C VAL A 45 -14.39 -11.43 4.14
N ALA A 46 -14.22 -11.91 5.37
CA ALA A 46 -14.21 -13.35 5.65
C ALA A 46 -15.53 -14.04 5.29
N GLN A 47 -16.67 -13.42 5.59
CA GLN A 47 -18.00 -13.93 5.23
C GLN A 47 -18.20 -14.01 3.71
N LEU A 48 -17.76 -12.98 2.97
CA LEU A 48 -17.84 -12.96 1.51
C LEU A 48 -16.95 -14.02 0.86
N LEU A 49 -15.75 -14.25 1.42
CA LEU A 49 -14.86 -15.33 0.99
C LEU A 49 -15.47 -16.72 1.22
N GLN A 50 -16.09 -16.94 2.38
CA GLN A 50 -16.81 -18.18 2.67
C GLN A 50 -17.99 -18.40 1.72
N SER A 51 -18.64 -17.32 1.30
CA SER A 51 -19.78 -17.35 0.36
C SER A 51 -19.36 -17.42 -1.12
N ASN A 52 -18.06 -17.57 -1.41
CA ASN A 52 -17.49 -17.59 -2.78
C ASN A 52 -17.73 -16.28 -3.59
N ARG A 53 -18.06 -15.17 -2.93
CA ARG A 53 -18.32 -13.86 -3.56
C ARG A 53 -17.03 -13.04 -3.62
N HIS A 54 -16.07 -13.49 -4.41
CA HIS A 54 -14.73 -12.92 -4.44
C HIS A 54 -14.66 -11.47 -4.96
N GLU A 55 -15.51 -11.12 -5.93
CA GLU A 55 -15.59 -9.75 -6.48
C GLU A 55 -16.00 -8.73 -5.42
N GLU A 56 -17.01 -9.06 -4.63
CA GLU A 56 -17.51 -8.20 -3.56
C GLU A 56 -16.52 -8.15 -2.40
N ALA A 57 -15.89 -9.29 -2.07
CA ALA A 57 -14.86 -9.36 -1.04
C ALA A 57 -13.69 -8.41 -1.35
N LEU A 58 -13.22 -8.37 -2.61
CA LEU A 58 -12.15 -7.46 -3.01
C LEU A 58 -12.59 -6.00 -2.92
N LYS A 59 -13.81 -5.67 -3.36
CA LYS A 59 -14.33 -4.30 -3.24
C LYS A 59 -14.40 -3.83 -1.80
N VAL A 60 -14.88 -4.68 -0.89
CA VAL A 60 -14.93 -4.38 0.56
C VAL A 60 -13.52 -4.28 1.15
N ALA A 61 -12.59 -5.15 0.75
CA ALA A 61 -11.21 -5.10 1.23
C ALA A 61 -10.46 -3.83 0.77
N LEU A 62 -10.84 -3.27 -0.38
CA LEU A 62 -10.31 -2.00 -0.89
C LEU A 62 -11.03 -0.77 -0.30
N GLN A 63 -12.18 -0.95 0.36
CA GLN A 63 -12.85 0.14 1.07
C GLN A 63 -12.09 0.48 2.36
N ASN A 64 -12.05 1.77 2.72
CA ASN A 64 -11.43 2.28 3.94
C ASN A 64 -9.93 1.91 4.11
N ALA A 65 -9.15 2.02 3.04
CA ALA A 65 -7.71 1.80 3.11
C ALA A 65 -7.03 2.76 4.11
N PRO A 66 -6.18 2.27 5.04
CA PRO A 66 -5.59 3.07 6.11
C PRO A 66 -4.42 3.95 5.61
N LEU A 67 -4.67 4.80 4.61
CA LEU A 67 -3.66 5.68 3.99
C LEU A 67 -3.23 6.84 4.90
N LYS A 68 -4.09 7.25 5.84
CA LYS A 68 -3.89 8.41 6.71
C LYS A 68 -3.43 8.06 8.14
N THR A 69 -3.27 6.77 8.46
CA THR A 69 -2.84 6.37 9.80
C THR A 69 -1.31 6.35 9.90
N LYS A 70 -0.76 6.74 11.06
CA LYS A 70 0.65 6.52 11.39
C LYS A 70 0.91 5.14 11.99
N ASN A 71 -0.14 4.38 12.32
CA ASN A 71 -0.03 3.07 12.93
C ASN A 71 0.27 1.98 11.88
N GLN A 72 1.51 1.48 11.88
CA GLN A 72 1.94 0.44 10.93
C GLN A 72 1.15 -0.87 11.09
N ALA A 73 0.79 -1.25 12.32
CA ALA A 73 0.06 -2.50 12.56
C ALA A 73 -1.32 -2.54 11.89
N VAL A 74 -1.99 -1.39 11.74
CA VAL A 74 -3.27 -1.31 11.02
C VAL A 74 -3.07 -1.49 9.52
N LYS A 75 -2.01 -0.90 8.97
CA LYS A 75 -1.69 -1.02 7.55
C LYS A 75 -1.29 -2.44 7.18
N ASP A 76 -0.48 -3.08 8.02
CA ASP A 76 -0.06 -4.47 7.84
C ASP A 76 -1.26 -5.41 7.91
N ARG A 77 -2.17 -5.17 8.87
CA ARG A 77 -3.42 -5.95 8.97
C ARG A 77 -4.28 -5.80 7.73
N ALA A 78 -4.56 -4.57 7.30
CA ALA A 78 -5.33 -4.29 6.08
C ALA A 78 -4.70 -4.96 4.85
N THR A 79 -3.37 -4.91 4.75
CA THR A 79 -2.62 -5.55 3.66
C THR A 79 -2.79 -7.07 3.70
N ALA A 80 -2.64 -7.68 4.88
CA ALA A 80 -2.85 -9.12 5.05
C ALA A 80 -4.29 -9.53 4.69
N THR A 81 -5.29 -8.71 5.00
CA THR A 81 -6.69 -8.94 4.58
C THR A 81 -6.82 -8.94 3.06
N VAL A 82 -6.24 -7.93 2.38
CA VAL A 82 -6.28 -7.83 0.91
C VAL A 82 -5.55 -8.99 0.25
N VAL A 83 -4.33 -9.32 0.71
CA VAL A 83 -3.56 -10.43 0.13
C VAL A 83 -4.28 -11.78 0.32
N ARG A 84 -4.97 -11.97 1.46
CA ARG A 84 -5.83 -13.15 1.67
C ARG A 84 -6.94 -13.24 0.62
N VAL A 85 -7.57 -12.12 0.26
CA VAL A 85 -8.57 -12.09 -0.83
C VAL A 85 -7.91 -12.42 -2.17
N LEU A 86 -6.77 -11.81 -2.48
CA LEU A 86 -6.06 -12.00 -3.76
C LEU A 86 -5.58 -13.44 -3.97
N THR A 87 -5.13 -14.11 -2.92
CA THR A 87 -4.69 -15.50 -2.96
C THR A 87 -5.86 -16.49 -3.03
N SER A 88 -7.06 -16.10 -2.59
CA SER A 88 -8.26 -16.93 -2.69
C SER A 88 -8.88 -16.98 -4.09
N ILE A 89 -8.55 -16.01 -4.95
CA ILE A 89 -9.10 -15.87 -6.30
C ILE A 89 -8.30 -16.72 -7.29
N LYS A 90 -9.01 -17.43 -8.16
CA LYS A 90 -8.40 -18.22 -9.23
C LYS A 90 -7.87 -17.31 -10.35
N GLN A 91 -6.75 -17.68 -10.96
CA GLN A 91 -6.14 -16.94 -12.07
C GLN A 91 -7.10 -16.69 -13.24
N THR A 92 -8.01 -17.64 -13.52
CA THR A 92 -9.01 -17.54 -14.60
C THR A 92 -10.02 -16.40 -14.42
N ASP A 93 -10.20 -15.92 -13.19
CA ASP A 93 -11.19 -14.88 -12.88
C ASP A 93 -10.53 -13.52 -12.59
N MET A 94 -9.19 -13.45 -12.47
CA MET A 94 -8.46 -12.21 -12.16
C MET A 94 -8.75 -11.11 -13.18
N GLU A 95 -8.67 -11.41 -14.47
CA GLU A 95 -8.89 -10.45 -15.56
C GLU A 95 -10.29 -9.82 -15.49
N LYS A 96 -11.33 -10.64 -15.32
CA LYS A 96 -12.72 -10.18 -15.20
C LYS A 96 -12.93 -9.26 -14.01
N ILE A 97 -12.26 -9.54 -12.90
CA ILE A 97 -12.35 -8.70 -11.69
C ILE A 97 -11.66 -7.36 -11.94
N VAL A 98 -10.44 -7.39 -12.50
CA VAL A 98 -9.66 -6.18 -12.85
C VAL A 98 -10.43 -5.28 -13.80
N GLU A 99 -11.12 -5.85 -14.80
CA GLU A 99 -11.96 -5.10 -15.75
C GLU A 99 -13.11 -4.34 -15.08
N LYS A 100 -13.65 -4.85 -13.97
CA LYS A 100 -14.76 -4.22 -13.22
C LYS A 100 -14.32 -3.14 -12.23
N LEU A 101 -13.03 -3.03 -11.92
CA LEU A 101 -12.50 -2.01 -10.98
C LEU A 101 -12.36 -0.64 -11.64
N SER A 102 -12.55 0.44 -10.88
CA SER A 102 -12.25 1.81 -11.35
C SER A 102 -10.74 2.06 -11.40
N SER A 103 -10.31 3.15 -12.06
CA SER A 103 -8.90 3.58 -12.08
C SER A 103 -8.32 3.69 -10.68
N ASP A 104 -9.07 4.30 -9.77
CA ASP A 104 -8.61 4.59 -8.41
C ASP A 104 -8.48 3.30 -7.59
N GLN A 105 -9.38 2.34 -7.81
CA GLN A 105 -9.30 1.01 -7.20
C GLN A 105 -8.13 0.20 -7.74
N LEU A 106 -7.79 0.33 -9.03
CA LEU A 106 -6.63 -0.33 -9.63
C LEU A 106 -5.32 0.22 -9.07
N ASP A 107 -5.22 1.55 -8.93
CA ASP A 107 -4.04 2.17 -8.35
C ASP A 107 -3.87 1.77 -6.88
N LEU A 108 -4.96 1.75 -6.11
CA LEU A 108 -4.94 1.27 -4.72
C LEU A 108 -4.58 -0.23 -4.64
N LEU A 109 -5.11 -1.05 -5.54
CA LEU A 109 -4.79 -2.46 -5.61
C LEU A 109 -3.31 -2.69 -5.93
N MET A 110 -2.74 -1.91 -6.86
CA MET A 110 -1.32 -1.94 -7.17
C MET A 110 -0.46 -1.61 -5.95
N LYS A 111 -0.89 -0.65 -5.09
CA LYS A 111 -0.19 -0.38 -3.81
C LYS A 111 -0.19 -1.59 -2.89
N TYR A 112 -1.35 -2.24 -2.73
CA TYR A 112 -1.45 -3.44 -1.89
C TYR A 112 -0.63 -4.62 -2.45
N VAL A 113 -0.48 -4.73 -3.77
CA VAL A 113 0.39 -5.75 -4.38
C VAL A 113 1.84 -5.52 -3.99
N TYR A 114 2.38 -4.31 -4.13
CA TYR A 114 3.75 -4.00 -3.71
C TYR A 114 3.93 -4.15 -2.20
N LYS A 115 2.97 -3.68 -1.40
CA LYS A 115 3.02 -3.84 0.07
C LYS A 115 2.93 -5.30 0.51
N GLY A 116 2.10 -6.09 -0.18
CA GLY A 116 1.97 -7.51 0.06
C GLY A 116 3.27 -8.27 -0.19
N MET A 117 4.00 -7.91 -1.25
CA MET A 117 5.32 -8.48 -1.53
C MET A 117 6.38 -8.10 -0.49
N GLU A 118 6.25 -6.92 0.14
CA GLU A 118 7.14 -6.50 1.24
C GLU A 118 6.88 -7.32 2.52
N ILE A 119 5.62 -7.50 2.90
CA ILE A 119 5.24 -8.13 4.19
C ILE A 119 5.21 -9.66 4.10
N GLN A 120 4.70 -10.21 3.00
CA GLN A 120 4.44 -11.64 2.83
C GLN A 120 5.32 -12.22 1.72
N ALA A 121 6.58 -12.48 2.06
CA ALA A 121 7.60 -13.01 1.15
C ALA A 121 7.48 -14.52 0.86
N ASP A 122 6.27 -15.09 0.95
CA ASP A 122 6.03 -16.51 0.60
C ASP A 122 6.02 -16.69 -0.93
N ASP A 123 6.72 -17.70 -1.43
CA ASP A 123 6.91 -17.92 -2.88
C ASP A 123 5.58 -18.07 -3.64
N GLN A 124 4.60 -18.78 -3.07
CA GLN A 124 3.30 -18.97 -3.69
C GLN A 124 2.47 -17.68 -3.69
N THR A 125 2.57 -16.92 -2.59
CA THR A 125 1.91 -15.62 -2.46
C THR A 125 2.49 -14.62 -3.46
N CYS A 126 3.81 -14.52 -3.56
CA CYS A 126 4.51 -13.66 -4.51
C CYS A 126 4.15 -14.01 -5.97
N LYS A 127 4.08 -15.30 -6.32
CA LYS A 127 3.63 -15.74 -7.66
C LYS A 127 2.21 -15.27 -7.98
N SER A 128 1.29 -15.39 -7.03
CA SER A 128 -0.07 -14.89 -7.18
C SER A 128 -0.10 -13.37 -7.35
N LEU A 129 0.64 -12.64 -6.51
CA LEU A 129 0.75 -11.18 -6.56
C LEU A 129 1.37 -10.68 -7.88
N LEU A 130 2.34 -11.40 -8.45
CA LEU A 130 2.90 -11.11 -9.77
C LEU A 130 1.88 -11.33 -10.90
N ALA A 131 1.02 -12.35 -10.80
CA ALA A 131 -0.08 -12.54 -11.74
C ALA A 131 -1.08 -11.35 -11.67
N TRP A 132 -1.43 -10.93 -10.46
CA TRP A 132 -2.25 -9.73 -10.23
C TRP A 132 -1.61 -8.47 -10.81
N HIS A 133 -0.31 -8.27 -10.59
CA HIS A 133 0.44 -7.14 -11.14
C HIS A 133 0.31 -7.08 -12.66
N SER A 134 0.52 -8.21 -13.36
CA SER A 134 0.39 -8.31 -14.82
C SER A 134 -1.00 -7.88 -15.30
N HIS A 135 -2.08 -8.39 -14.68
CA HIS A 135 -3.44 -8.02 -15.07
C HIS A 135 -3.75 -6.53 -14.80
N ILE A 136 -3.33 -6.00 -13.65
CA ILE A 136 -3.52 -4.57 -13.32
C ILE A 136 -2.73 -3.70 -14.30
N PHE A 137 -1.51 -4.11 -14.67
CA PHE A 137 -0.67 -3.42 -15.65
C PHE A 137 -1.32 -3.42 -17.04
N ASN A 138 -1.92 -4.54 -17.48
CA ASN A 138 -2.59 -4.61 -18.77
C ASN A 138 -3.74 -3.60 -18.89
N LYS A 139 -4.46 -3.33 -17.80
CA LYS A 139 -5.56 -2.35 -17.79
C LYS A 139 -5.12 -0.92 -17.47
N GLY A 140 -4.28 -0.74 -16.45
CA GLY A 140 -3.86 0.58 -15.93
C GLY A 140 -2.61 1.16 -16.62
N GLY A 141 -1.91 0.34 -17.40
CA GLY A 141 -0.64 0.68 -18.06
C GLY A 141 0.47 1.05 -17.08
N LEU A 142 1.49 1.72 -17.59
CA LEU A 142 2.60 2.24 -16.77
C LEU A 142 2.14 3.29 -15.75
N GLY A 143 1.04 3.99 -16.03
CA GLY A 143 0.51 5.05 -15.18
C GLY A 143 0.13 4.57 -13.77
N SER A 144 -0.40 3.36 -13.64
CA SER A 144 -0.74 2.78 -12.33
C SER A 144 0.50 2.55 -11.46
N ILE A 145 1.60 2.07 -12.06
CA ILE A 145 2.87 1.87 -11.35
C ILE A 145 3.48 3.23 -10.94
N VAL A 146 3.53 4.19 -11.87
CA VAL A 146 4.13 5.51 -11.58
C VAL A 146 3.38 6.24 -10.47
N ARG A 147 2.03 6.17 -10.47
CA ARG A 147 1.23 6.76 -9.40
C ARG A 147 1.50 6.10 -8.04
N VAL A 148 1.71 4.79 -7.99
CA VAL A 148 2.12 4.12 -6.74
C VAL A 148 3.51 4.56 -6.28
N MET A 149 4.49 4.63 -7.20
CA MET A 149 5.87 5.00 -6.87
C MET A 149 6.02 6.45 -6.42
N THR A 150 5.15 7.34 -6.90
CA THR A 150 5.16 8.76 -6.56
C THR A 150 4.23 9.11 -5.40
N ASP A 151 3.39 8.18 -4.95
CA ASP A 151 2.49 8.42 -3.83
C ASP A 151 3.25 8.45 -2.50
N ARG A 152 3.01 9.52 -1.73
CA ARG A 152 3.65 9.78 -0.45
C ARG A 152 2.81 9.23 0.71
N ARG A 153 1.53 8.92 0.48
CA ARG A 153 0.63 8.26 1.43
C ARG A 153 0.87 6.75 1.38
N ARG A 154 1.84 6.29 2.19
CA ARG A 154 2.25 4.89 2.25
C ARG A 154 1.30 4.02 3.08
N LEU A 155 1.00 2.83 2.56
CA LEU A 155 0.56 1.66 3.34
C LEU A 155 1.78 0.98 4.01
#